data_AF-A0A964B830-F1
#
_entry.id   AF-A0A964B830-F1
#
_cell.length_a   1.000
_cell.length_b   1.000
_cell.length_c   1.000
_cell.angle_alpha   90.00
_cell.angle_beta   90.00
_cell.angle_gamma   90.00
#
_symmetry.space_group_name_H-M   'P 1'
#
loop_
_entity.id
_entity.type
_entity.pdbx_description
1 polymer ?
#
loop_
_entity_poly.entity_id
_entity_poly.type
_entity_poly.pdbx_seq_one_letter_code
_entity_poly.pdbx_strand_id
1 'polypeptide(L)'
;MTQANIDRLLFELLDRQDEDGRGADLSEERLREVLREGKLLCDDEKYLLATSPLARANYVAVEETLRVEREAKRRGWQQAGIQTETRLLAASSDSDPLVIAGGDFSVTVRRHPTSDGWLVTLALGDKFLRNIGPEDIISLVDDQGNVWVRGRPSVYGQVHAYEWPYPGSPASETRRTGFSLRVEGN
;
A
#
# COMPACT_ATOMS: atom_id res chain seq x y z
N MET A 1 4.23 -46.11 9.51
CA MET A 1 5.19 -45.27 8.76
C MET A 1 6.49 -45.25 9.54
N THR A 2 7.57 -45.78 8.98
CA THR A 2 8.90 -45.81 9.60
C THR A 2 9.61 -44.48 9.39
N GLN A 3 10.43 -44.06 10.36
CA GLN A 3 11.18 -42.80 10.32
C GLN A 3 11.99 -42.63 9.02
N ALA A 4 12.53 -43.73 8.51
CA ALA A 4 13.23 -43.78 7.22
C ALA A 4 12.37 -43.38 6.00
N ASN A 5 11.05 -43.61 6.02
CA ASN A 5 10.16 -43.17 4.93
C ASN A 5 9.88 -41.66 5.01
N ILE A 6 9.86 -41.08 6.21
CA ILE A 6 9.71 -39.64 6.41
C ILE A 6 10.98 -38.91 5.98
N ASP A 7 12.15 -39.43 6.38
CA ASP A 7 13.45 -38.87 5.98
C ASP A 7 13.66 -38.95 4.47
N ARG A 8 13.25 -40.06 3.84
CA ARG A 8 13.29 -40.20 2.38
C ARG A 8 12.35 -39.23 1.67
N LEU A 9 11.14 -39.01 2.19
CA LEU A 9 10.19 -38.03 1.63
C LEU A 9 10.66 -36.59 1.80
N LEU A 10 11.29 -36.26 2.93
CA LEU A 10 11.91 -34.97 3.18
C LEU A 10 13.10 -34.74 2.25
N PHE A 11 13.94 -35.75 2.07
CA PHE A 11 15.06 -35.69 1.15
C PHE A 11 14.59 -35.54 -0.30
N GLU A 12 13.60 -36.32 -0.75
CA GLU A 12 12.99 -36.17 -2.09
C GLU A 12 12.25 -34.82 -2.27
N LEU A 13 11.75 -34.20 -1.19
CA LEU A 13 11.15 -32.85 -1.22
C LEU A 13 12.20 -31.75 -1.32
N LEU A 14 13.31 -31.89 -0.60
CA LEU A 14 14.44 -30.97 -0.64
C LEU A 14 15.21 -31.09 -1.96
N ASP A 15 15.39 -32.31 -2.48
CA ASP A 15 16.04 -32.60 -3.77
C ASP A 15 15.16 -32.15 -4.96
N ARG A 16 13.84 -32.07 -4.77
CA ARG A 16 12.90 -31.43 -5.73
C ARG A 16 12.80 -29.92 -5.59
N GLN A 17 13.26 -29.33 -4.49
CA GLN A 17 13.60 -27.92 -4.47
C GLN A 17 14.93 -27.78 -5.20
N ASP A 18 14.85 -27.86 -6.53
CA ASP A 18 15.93 -27.73 -7.50
C ASP A 18 17.00 -26.72 -7.01
N GLU A 19 18.02 -27.24 -6.30
CA GLU A 19 19.14 -26.44 -5.76
C GLU A 19 20.05 -25.95 -6.89
N ASP A 20 19.76 -26.33 -8.13
CA ASP A 20 20.37 -25.84 -9.35
C ASP A 20 19.66 -24.60 -9.94
N GLY A 21 18.89 -23.87 -9.13
CA GLY A 21 18.33 -22.52 -9.40
C GLY A 21 19.37 -21.42 -9.69
N ARG A 22 20.38 -21.72 -10.50
CA ARG A 22 21.31 -20.79 -11.12
C ARG A 22 20.54 -19.87 -12.06
N GLY A 23 20.06 -18.76 -11.52
CA GLY A 23 19.92 -17.51 -12.28
C GLY A 23 18.51 -17.05 -12.64
N ALA A 24 17.45 -17.77 -12.25
CA ALA A 24 16.10 -17.22 -12.39
C ALA A 24 15.82 -16.26 -11.23
N ASP A 25 16.11 -14.99 -11.50
CA ASP A 25 16.01 -13.88 -10.56
C ASP A 25 14.80 -12.98 -10.89
N LEU A 26 14.24 -12.39 -9.84
CA LEU A 26 13.30 -11.28 -9.93
C LEU A 26 14.12 -10.01 -9.68
N SER A 27 14.27 -9.18 -10.71
CA SER A 27 15.13 -8.01 -10.60
C SER A 27 14.65 -7.09 -9.48
N GLU A 28 15.61 -6.44 -8.83
CA GLU A 28 15.36 -5.47 -7.77
C GLU A 28 14.41 -4.35 -8.24
N GLU A 29 14.56 -3.88 -9.49
CA GLU A 29 13.66 -2.89 -10.08
C GLU A 29 12.22 -3.41 -10.14
N ARG A 30 12.03 -4.66 -10.58
CA ARG A 30 10.70 -5.26 -10.69
C ARG A 30 10.07 -5.47 -9.32
N LEU A 31 10.85 -5.93 -8.35
CA LEU A 31 10.42 -6.06 -6.95
C LEU A 31 10.04 -4.71 -6.34
N ARG A 32 10.81 -3.65 -6.63
CA ARG A 32 10.45 -2.28 -6.24
C ARG A 32 9.15 -1.85 -6.89
N GLU A 33 8.90 -2.11 -8.17
CA GLU A 33 7.61 -1.76 -8.77
C GLU A 33 6.43 -2.46 -8.10
N VAL A 34 6.56 -3.76 -7.83
CA VAL A 34 5.53 -4.55 -7.14
C VAL A 34 5.27 -4.02 -5.74
N LEU A 35 6.33 -3.84 -4.94
CA LEU A 35 6.21 -3.48 -3.53
C LEU A 35 5.94 -1.99 -3.30
N ARG A 36 6.50 -1.11 -4.14
CA ARG A 36 6.41 0.35 -4.06
C ARG A 36 5.24 0.90 -4.85
N GLU A 37 4.92 0.37 -6.02
CA GLU A 37 3.81 0.88 -6.85
C GLU A 37 2.52 0.08 -6.63
N GLY A 38 2.61 -1.11 -6.03
CA GLY A 38 1.46 -2.00 -5.82
C GLY A 38 1.06 -2.76 -7.08
N LYS A 39 1.99 -2.92 -8.04
CA LYS A 39 1.75 -3.75 -9.23
C LYS A 39 1.61 -5.22 -8.82
N LEU A 40 0.76 -5.95 -9.54
CA LEU A 40 0.62 -7.39 -9.34
C LEU A 40 1.80 -8.14 -9.97
N LEU A 41 2.21 -9.21 -9.30
CA LEU A 41 3.08 -10.22 -9.87
C LEU A 41 2.30 -11.02 -10.91
N CYS A 42 2.90 -11.30 -12.06
CA CYS A 42 2.35 -12.28 -13.00
C CYS A 42 2.53 -13.70 -12.48
N ASP A 43 1.91 -14.68 -13.14
CA ASP A 43 1.95 -16.06 -12.65
C ASP A 43 3.34 -16.68 -12.72
N ASP A 44 4.17 -16.29 -13.70
CA ASP A 44 5.58 -16.70 -13.77
C ASP A 44 6.39 -16.11 -12.61
N GLU A 45 6.16 -14.84 -12.25
CA GLU A 45 6.85 -14.18 -11.13
C GLU A 45 6.45 -14.81 -9.78
N LYS A 46 5.17 -15.17 -9.61
CA LYS A 46 4.70 -15.92 -8.43
C LYS A 46 5.34 -17.30 -8.37
N TYR A 47 5.42 -18.00 -9.51
CA TYR A 47 6.07 -19.29 -9.61
C TYR A 47 7.56 -19.19 -9.24
N LEU A 48 8.24 -18.15 -9.71
CA LEU A 48 9.64 -17.87 -9.37
C LEU A 48 9.83 -17.61 -7.87
N LEU A 49 9.00 -16.80 -7.23
CA LEU A 49 9.07 -16.61 -5.77
C LEU A 49 8.82 -17.93 -5.00
N ALA A 50 7.91 -18.77 -5.49
CA ALA A 50 7.61 -20.05 -4.87
C ALA A 50 8.78 -21.06 -5.00
N THR A 51 9.51 -21.03 -6.11
CA THR A 51 10.49 -22.08 -6.45
C THR A 51 11.94 -21.65 -6.25
N SER A 52 12.30 -20.39 -6.50
CA SER A 52 13.68 -19.88 -6.44
C SER A 52 14.04 -19.29 -5.07
N PRO A 53 15.01 -19.87 -4.33
CA PRO A 53 15.53 -19.27 -3.09
C PRO A 53 16.14 -17.88 -3.31
N LEU A 54 16.78 -17.66 -4.46
CA LEU A 54 17.38 -16.37 -4.81
C LEU A 54 16.32 -15.29 -4.97
N ALA A 55 15.23 -15.59 -5.70
CA ALA A 55 14.12 -14.65 -5.87
C ALA A 55 13.49 -14.26 -4.51
N ARG A 56 13.37 -15.21 -3.58
CA ARG A 56 12.90 -14.93 -2.20
C ARG A 56 13.89 -14.06 -1.42
N ALA A 57 15.19 -14.36 -1.51
CA ALA A 57 16.21 -13.55 -0.84
C ALA A 57 16.18 -12.10 -1.33
N ASN A 58 16.07 -11.90 -2.64
CA ASN A 58 15.96 -10.57 -3.24
C ASN A 58 14.65 -9.88 -2.85
N TYR A 59 13.53 -10.59 -2.87
CA TYR A 59 12.24 -10.06 -2.39
C TYR A 59 12.35 -9.53 -0.95
N VAL A 60 12.90 -10.33 -0.03
CA VAL A 60 13.06 -9.95 1.38
C VAL A 60 14.01 -8.76 1.53
N ALA A 61 15.12 -8.74 0.78
CA ALA A 61 16.07 -7.63 0.82
C ALA A 61 15.44 -6.30 0.35
N VAL A 62 14.67 -6.33 -0.73
CA VAL A 62 13.95 -5.15 -1.24
C VAL A 62 12.84 -4.73 -0.29
N GLU A 63 12.07 -5.67 0.24
CA GLU A 63 11.02 -5.40 1.24
C GLU A 63 11.59 -4.72 2.48
N GLU A 64 12.71 -5.21 3.02
CA GLU A 64 13.39 -4.63 4.17
C GLU A 64 13.90 -3.22 3.86
N THR A 65 14.50 -3.02 2.68
CA THR A 65 14.97 -1.70 2.23
C THR A 65 13.81 -0.70 2.18
N LEU A 66 12.70 -1.08 1.53
CA LEU A 66 11.51 -0.23 1.46
C LEU A 66 10.89 0.02 2.84
N ARG A 67 10.93 -0.97 3.76
CA ARG A 67 10.47 -0.77 5.13
C ARG A 67 11.28 0.31 5.84
N VAL A 68 12.60 0.26 5.74
CA VAL A 68 13.50 1.27 6.34
C VAL A 68 13.26 2.65 5.72
N GLU A 69 13.10 2.74 4.40
CA GLU A 69 12.77 3.99 3.71
C GLU A 69 11.44 4.59 4.19
N ARG A 70 10.40 3.77 4.28
CA ARG A 70 9.07 4.17 4.81
C ARG A 70 9.16 4.67 6.25
N GLU A 71 9.92 3.98 7.10
CA GLU A 71 10.15 4.42 8.48
C GLU A 71 10.89 5.74 8.55
N ALA A 72 11.93 5.92 7.74
CA ALA A 72 12.69 7.17 7.68
C ALA A 72 11.79 8.34 7.26
N LYS A 73 10.95 8.15 6.23
CA LYS A 73 9.95 9.15 5.81
C LYS A 73 8.95 9.48 6.91
N ARG A 74 8.40 8.46 7.57
CA ARG A 74 7.47 8.66 8.69
C ARG A 74 8.10 9.47 9.81
N ARG A 75 9.35 9.18 10.17
CA ARG A 75 10.11 9.96 11.17
C ARG A 75 10.35 11.39 10.70
N GLY A 76 10.70 11.59 9.43
CA GLY A 76 10.84 12.91 8.83
C GLY A 76 9.55 13.74 8.91
N TRP A 77 8.41 13.12 8.60
CA TRP A 77 7.10 13.75 8.72
C TRP A 77 6.74 14.12 10.16
N GLN A 78 7.02 13.23 11.11
CA GLN A 78 6.84 13.51 12.53
C GLN A 78 7.71 14.67 13.01
N GLN A 79 8.97 14.72 12.61
CA GLN A 79 9.89 15.82 12.92
C GLN A 79 9.45 17.14 12.30
N ALA A 80 8.85 17.10 11.11
CA ALA A 80 8.25 18.26 10.43
C ALA A 80 6.88 18.67 11.01
N GLY A 81 6.37 17.94 12.02
CA GLY A 81 5.07 18.23 12.65
C GLY A 81 3.89 18.02 11.69
N ILE A 82 4.01 17.07 10.76
CA ILE A 82 2.95 16.69 9.82
C ILE A 82 2.01 15.70 10.50
N GLN A 83 0.73 16.06 10.58
CA GLN A 83 -0.29 15.11 11.04
C GLN A 83 -0.70 14.19 9.90
N THR A 84 -0.29 12.93 10.00
CA THR A 84 -0.57 11.88 9.00
C THR A 84 -1.86 11.13 9.29
N GLU A 85 -2.45 11.30 10.48
CA GLU A 85 -3.62 10.55 10.93
C GLU A 85 -4.75 11.50 11.31
N THR A 86 -5.98 11.09 11.00
CA THR A 86 -7.19 11.73 11.51
C THR A 86 -8.17 10.66 11.96
N ARG A 87 -8.75 10.84 13.14
CA ARG A 87 -9.78 9.94 13.68
C ARG A 87 -11.14 10.57 13.47
N LEU A 88 -12.05 9.82 12.85
CA LEU A 88 -13.42 10.27 12.69
C LEU A 88 -14.22 9.90 13.93
N LEU A 89 -14.96 10.89 14.44
CA LEU A 89 -16.02 10.63 15.40
C LEU A 89 -17.25 10.16 14.60
N ALA A 90 -18.00 9.20 15.15
CA ALA A 90 -19.09 8.47 14.47
C ALA A 90 -20.29 9.33 13.99
N ALA A 91 -20.17 10.66 14.02
CA ALA A 91 -21.17 11.63 13.60
C ALA A 91 -20.66 12.54 12.47
N SER A 92 -19.80 12.05 11.56
CA SER A 92 -19.45 12.79 10.35
C SER A 92 -20.72 13.03 9.50
N SER A 93 -20.92 14.27 9.07
CA SER A 93 -22.19 14.76 8.49
C SER A 93 -22.64 13.99 7.25
N ASP A 94 -23.96 13.90 7.03
CA ASP A 94 -24.61 13.42 5.79
C ASP A 94 -24.41 14.38 4.59
N SER A 95 -23.34 15.18 4.58
CA SER A 95 -23.06 16.13 3.50
C SER A 95 -22.51 15.42 2.27
N ASP A 96 -23.02 15.77 1.10
CA ASP A 96 -22.42 15.46 -0.20
C ASP A 96 -21.96 16.76 -0.87
N PRO A 97 -20.64 16.99 -1.09
CA PRO A 97 -19.55 16.07 -0.81
C PRO A 97 -19.27 15.89 0.70
N LEU A 98 -18.81 14.69 1.07
CA LEU A 98 -18.28 14.41 2.39
C LEU A 98 -16.82 14.90 2.43
N VAL A 99 -16.52 15.85 3.33
CA VAL A 99 -15.19 16.41 3.50
C VAL A 99 -14.66 16.04 4.87
N ILE A 100 -13.50 15.39 4.89
CA ILE A 100 -12.79 14.96 6.09
C ILE A 100 -11.52 15.79 6.20
N ALA A 101 -11.46 16.66 7.20
CA ALA A 101 -10.27 17.43 7.49
C ALA A 101 -9.28 16.60 8.33
N GLY A 102 -8.07 16.43 7.83
CA GLY A 102 -6.88 16.09 8.60
C GLY A 102 -6.09 17.35 8.96
N GLY A 103 -5.04 17.20 9.76
CA GLY A 103 -4.24 18.36 10.19
C GLY A 103 -3.48 19.01 9.02
N ASP A 104 -2.84 18.21 8.17
CA ASP A 104 -2.08 18.68 7.00
C ASP A 104 -2.55 18.01 5.70
N PHE A 105 -3.75 17.44 5.67
CA PHE A 105 -4.38 16.88 4.48
C PHE A 105 -5.91 16.98 4.59
N SER A 106 -6.62 16.82 3.48
CA SER A 106 -8.06 16.64 3.48
C SER A 106 -8.48 15.56 2.50
N VAL A 107 -9.62 14.94 2.79
CA VAL A 107 -10.22 13.92 1.93
C VAL A 107 -11.60 14.38 1.54
N THR A 108 -11.87 14.42 0.24
CA THR A 108 -13.18 14.74 -0.31
C THR A 108 -13.73 13.49 -0.99
N VAL A 109 -14.90 13.04 -0.54
CA VAL A 109 -15.64 11.91 -1.11
C VAL A 109 -16.92 12.45 -1.74
N ARG A 110 -17.15 12.12 -3.01
CA ARG A 110 -18.37 12.47 -3.73
C ARG A 110 -18.74 11.41 -4.77
N ARG A 111 -19.97 11.44 -5.25
CA ARG A 111 -20.35 10.63 -6.40
C ARG A 111 -19.59 11.06 -7.65
N HIS A 112 -19.21 10.10 -8.48
CA HIS A 112 -18.58 10.40 -9.76
C HIS A 112 -19.61 11.10 -10.68
N PRO A 113 -19.23 12.17 -11.40
CA PRO A 113 -20.19 12.96 -12.17
C PRO A 113 -20.80 12.22 -13.37
N THR A 114 -20.10 11.21 -13.88
CA THR A 114 -20.48 10.50 -15.13
C THR A 114 -20.56 8.98 -14.98
N SER A 115 -20.37 8.45 -13.77
CA SER A 115 -20.48 7.01 -13.51
C SER A 115 -21.17 6.78 -12.16
N ASP A 116 -21.64 5.55 -11.94
CA ASP A 116 -22.22 5.15 -10.65
C ASP A 116 -21.16 4.95 -9.53
N GLY A 117 -19.91 5.29 -9.81
CA GLY A 117 -18.78 5.15 -8.89
C GLY A 117 -18.64 6.31 -7.90
N TRP A 118 -17.58 6.23 -7.10
CA TRP A 118 -17.18 7.25 -6.14
C TRP A 118 -15.86 7.89 -6.56
N LEU A 119 -15.77 9.20 -6.39
CA LEU A 119 -14.53 9.94 -6.52
C LEU A 119 -14.02 10.29 -5.12
N VAL A 120 -12.86 9.75 -4.77
CA VAL A 120 -12.13 10.07 -3.54
C VAL A 120 -10.91 10.90 -3.93
N THR A 121 -10.83 12.11 -3.38
CA THR A 121 -9.69 13.02 -3.58
C THR A 121 -8.98 13.21 -2.26
N LEU A 122 -7.70 12.84 -2.21
CA LEU A 122 -6.76 13.23 -1.16
C LEU A 122 -6.07 14.53 -1.58
N ALA A 123 -6.21 15.60 -0.81
CA ALA A 123 -5.47 16.84 -0.99
C ALA A 123 -4.45 17.00 0.13
N LEU A 124 -3.19 17.20 -0.22
CA LEU A 124 -2.09 17.40 0.72
C LEU A 124 -1.87 18.89 0.97
N GLY A 125 -1.66 19.26 2.23
CA GLY A 125 -1.29 20.62 2.62
C GLY A 125 0.18 20.93 2.35
N ASP A 126 0.53 22.22 2.42
CA ASP A 126 1.87 22.71 2.08
C ASP A 126 3.01 22.04 2.85
N LYS A 127 2.77 21.63 4.12
CA LYS A 127 3.80 20.92 4.89
C LYS A 127 4.12 19.56 4.28
N PHE A 128 3.11 18.81 3.85
CA PHE A 128 3.32 17.55 3.13
C PHE A 128 4.10 17.80 1.84
N LEU A 129 3.66 18.76 1.03
CA LEU A 129 4.27 19.06 -0.27
C LEU A 129 5.74 19.48 -0.16
N ARG A 130 6.14 20.13 0.93
CA ARG A 130 7.55 20.47 1.22
C ARG A 130 8.40 19.28 1.66
N ASN A 131 7.79 18.17 2.08
CA ASN A 131 8.46 17.01 2.66
C ASN A 131 8.28 15.73 1.84
N ILE A 132 7.81 15.85 0.59
CA ILE A 132 7.71 14.75 -0.35
C ILE A 132 8.40 15.12 -1.66
N GLY A 133 9.00 14.12 -2.30
CA GLY A 133 9.58 14.24 -3.62
C GLY A 133 8.53 14.10 -4.75
N PRO A 134 8.87 14.50 -5.98
CA PRO A 134 7.98 14.36 -7.14
C PRO A 134 7.66 12.91 -7.50
N GLU A 135 8.55 11.99 -7.14
CA GLU A 135 8.39 10.54 -7.39
C GLU A 135 7.74 9.80 -6.21
N ASP A 136 7.36 10.51 -5.15
CA ASP A 136 6.77 9.88 -3.97
C ASP A 136 5.34 9.46 -4.24
N ILE A 137 5.06 8.19 -3.93
CA ILE A 137 3.71 7.63 -3.97
C ILE A 137 3.12 7.77 -2.57
N ILE A 138 1.96 8.41 -2.52
CA ILE A 138 1.19 8.62 -1.30
C ILE A 138 -0.06 7.75 -1.34
N SER A 139 -0.37 7.12 -0.21
CA SER A 139 -1.56 6.30 -0.04
C SER A 139 -2.40 6.84 1.12
N LEU A 140 -3.71 6.89 0.92
CA LEU A 140 -4.70 7.05 1.97
C LEU A 140 -5.17 5.65 2.37
N VAL A 141 -4.96 5.29 3.64
CA VAL A 141 -5.38 3.99 4.19
C VAL A 141 -6.29 4.19 5.39
N ASP A 142 -7.19 3.24 5.64
CA ASP A 142 -7.96 3.20 6.89
C ASP A 142 -7.25 2.38 7.98
N ASP A 143 -7.88 2.31 9.15
CA ASP A 143 -7.43 1.54 10.32
C ASP A 143 -7.46 0.02 10.10
N GLN A 144 -8.14 -0.45 9.06
CA GLN A 144 -8.16 -1.85 8.64
C GLN A 144 -7.10 -2.17 7.58
N GLY A 145 -6.32 -1.16 7.15
CA GLY A 145 -5.30 -1.29 6.11
C GLY A 145 -5.86 -1.29 4.69
N ASN A 146 -7.14 -0.96 4.49
CA ASN A 146 -7.69 -0.81 3.15
C ASN A 146 -7.15 0.49 2.53
N VAL A 147 -6.75 0.41 1.27
CA VAL A 147 -6.21 1.55 0.52
C VAL A 147 -7.35 2.24 -0.22
N TRP A 148 -7.67 3.46 0.20
CA TRP A 148 -8.73 4.28 -0.39
C TRP A 148 -8.26 5.00 -1.64
N VAL A 149 -7.04 5.52 -1.59
CA VAL A 149 -6.40 6.28 -2.67
C VAL A 149 -4.93 5.93 -2.66
N ARG A 150 -4.32 5.76 -3.84
CA ARG A 150 -2.88 5.58 -3.98
C ARG A 150 -2.41 6.22 -5.27
N GLY A 151 -1.33 6.99 -5.20
CA GLY A 151 -0.74 7.59 -6.38
C GLY A 151 0.24 8.69 -6.06
N ARG A 152 0.83 9.24 -7.11
CA ARG A 152 1.69 10.41 -7.01
C ARG A 152 0.82 11.65 -6.90
N PRO A 153 1.11 12.57 -5.98
CA PRO A 153 0.42 13.86 -5.93
C PRO A 153 0.60 14.61 -7.24
N SER A 154 -0.49 15.17 -7.74
CA SER A 154 -0.46 16.09 -8.88
C SER A 154 0.31 17.37 -8.52
N VAL A 155 0.50 18.26 -9.50
CA VAL A 155 1.08 19.59 -9.28
C VAL A 155 0.31 20.43 -8.25
N TYR A 156 -0.94 20.06 -7.95
CA TYR A 156 -1.78 20.71 -6.93
C TYR A 156 -1.78 19.95 -5.59
N GLY A 157 -0.92 18.94 -5.44
CA GLY A 157 -0.87 18.12 -4.23
C GLY A 157 -2.04 17.16 -4.07
N GLN A 158 -2.69 16.77 -5.18
CA GLN A 158 -3.89 15.94 -5.15
C GLN A 158 -3.63 14.54 -5.68
N VAL A 159 -4.22 13.54 -5.02
CA VAL A 159 -4.31 12.16 -5.53
C VAL A 159 -5.78 11.80 -5.64
N HIS A 160 -6.16 11.19 -6.77
CA HIS A 160 -7.55 10.83 -7.05
C HIS A 160 -7.69 9.31 -7.19
N ALA A 161 -8.74 8.76 -6.60
CA ALA A 161 -9.26 7.43 -6.93
C ALA A 161 -10.65 7.59 -7.52
N TYR A 162 -10.85 7.00 -8.70
CA TYR A 162 -12.10 7.08 -9.47
C TYR A 162 -13.00 5.85 -9.28
N GLU A 163 -12.50 4.85 -8.56
CA GLU A 163 -13.18 3.59 -8.32
C GLU A 163 -13.04 3.22 -6.85
N TRP A 164 -14.16 2.76 -6.28
CA TRP A 164 -14.22 2.25 -4.93
C TRP A 164 -14.30 0.72 -5.01
N PRO A 165 -13.21 -0.01 -4.69
CA PRO A 165 -13.15 -1.45 -4.93
C PRO A 165 -13.83 -2.27 -3.82
N TYR A 166 -14.26 -1.62 -2.73
CA TYR A 166 -14.78 -2.29 -1.55
C TYR A 166 -16.32 -2.37 -1.55
N PRO A 167 -16.91 -3.37 -0.87
CA PRO A 167 -18.35 -3.41 -0.66
C PRO A 167 -18.85 -2.15 0.06
N GLY A 168 -19.95 -1.57 -0.42
CA GLY A 168 -20.59 -0.40 0.19
C GLY A 168 -20.09 0.93 -0.39
N SER A 169 -20.19 2.00 0.40
CA SER A 169 -19.76 3.34 0.02
C SER A 169 -18.62 3.83 0.91
N PRO A 170 -17.70 4.67 0.41
CA PRO A 170 -16.71 5.29 1.27
C PRO A 170 -17.37 6.07 2.42
N ALA A 171 -18.52 6.72 2.16
CA ALA A 171 -19.29 7.40 3.20
C ALA A 171 -19.76 6.46 4.33
N SER A 172 -20.20 5.24 4.01
CA SER A 172 -20.60 4.26 5.04
C SER A 172 -19.41 3.73 5.84
N GLU A 173 -18.25 3.58 5.22
CA GLU A 173 -17.03 3.14 5.91
C GLU A 173 -16.60 4.13 7.00
N THR A 174 -16.67 5.43 6.70
CA THR A 174 -16.28 6.47 7.67
C THR A 174 -17.11 6.53 8.94
N ARG A 175 -18.27 5.86 8.98
CA ARG A 175 -19.18 5.84 10.14
C ARG A 175 -18.83 4.74 11.13
N ARG A 176 -17.90 3.85 10.80
CA ARG A 176 -17.50 2.75 11.68
C ARG A 176 -16.83 3.30 12.95
N THR A 177 -17.21 2.75 14.10
CA THR A 177 -16.59 3.12 15.38
C THR A 177 -15.11 2.74 15.35
N GLY A 178 -14.24 3.71 15.66
CA GLY A 178 -12.79 3.49 15.68
C GLY A 178 -12.06 3.89 14.40
N PHE A 179 -12.81 4.22 13.34
CA PHE A 179 -12.25 4.55 12.05
C PHE A 179 -11.25 5.71 12.11
N SER A 180 -10.09 5.51 11.48
CA SER A 180 -9.09 6.53 11.27
C SER A 180 -8.54 6.43 9.86
N LEU A 181 -8.22 7.58 9.28
CA LEU A 181 -7.49 7.66 8.03
C LEU A 181 -6.04 8.00 8.31
N ARG A 182 -5.14 7.31 7.61
CA ARG A 182 -3.70 7.58 7.62
C ARG A 182 -3.20 7.85 6.21
N VAL A 183 -2.34 8.85 6.09
CA VAL A 183 -1.53 9.08 4.90
C VAL A 183 -0.19 8.38 5.06
N GLU A 184 0.17 7.52 4.12
CA GLU A 184 1.43 6.76 4.08
C GLU A 184 2.23 7.11 2.83
N GLY A 185 3.56 7.14 2.96
CA GLY A 185 4.49 7.40 1.86
C GLY A 185 5.36 6.18 1.61
N ASN A 186 5.63 5.91 0.32
CA ASN A 186 6.57 4.88 -0.13
C ASN A 186 7.97 5.45 -0.34
#